data_AF-A0A137SHH8-F1
#
_entry.id   AF-A0A137SHH8-F1
#
_cell.length_a   1.000
_cell.length_b   1.000
_cell.length_c   1.000
_cell.angle_alpha   90.00
_cell.angle_beta   90.00
_cell.angle_gamma   90.00
#
_symmetry.space_group_name_H-M   'P 1'
#
loop_
_entity.id
_entity.type
_entity.pdbx_description
1 polymer ?
#
loop_
_entity_poly.entity_id
_entity_poly.type
_entity_poly.pdbx_seq_one_letter_code
_entity_poly.pdbx_strand_id
1 'polypeptide(L)'
;MMRIISFILAGILLCGCNQQLPWTNDLQVSEKVNQVEFNLFEPEQAKRVLADFLRNKINKDQYYAVTVNYAIEQSSFVDDMKQLVKDIGLDPRKVNFLVKDEQQKKDFKIEIKTQHVSHQECPSYNIFNEGFRAGCVVEINRWKSMVSPVSNLQ
;
A
#
# COMPACT_ATOMS: atom_id res chain seq x y z
N MET A 1 -44.50 -34.54 -33.97
CA MET A 1 -43.17 -34.99 -33.47
C MET A 1 -42.01 -34.06 -33.84
N MET A 2 -42.05 -33.26 -34.92
CA MET A 2 -40.96 -32.33 -35.31
C MET A 2 -40.76 -31.09 -34.41
N ARG A 3 -41.76 -30.68 -33.61
CA ARG A 3 -41.67 -29.47 -32.77
C ARG A 3 -40.86 -29.68 -31.48
N ILE A 4 -40.79 -30.91 -30.98
CA ILE A 4 -40.10 -31.23 -29.70
C ILE A 4 -38.57 -31.22 -29.90
N ILE A 5 -38.09 -31.68 -31.05
CA ILE A 5 -36.66 -31.71 -31.39
C ILE A 5 -36.09 -30.28 -31.48
N SER A 6 -36.88 -29.31 -31.94
CA SER A 6 -36.48 -27.90 -32.03
C SER A 6 -36.29 -27.22 -30.67
N PHE A 7 -37.02 -27.66 -29.63
CA PHE A 7 -36.84 -27.14 -28.27
C PHE A 7 -35.61 -27.73 -27.58
N ILE A 8 -35.26 -28.98 -27.88
CA ILE A 8 -34.08 -29.64 -27.31
C ILE A 8 -32.78 -29.04 -27.87
N LEU A 9 -32.73 -28.72 -29.17
CA LEU A 9 -31.56 -28.06 -29.78
C LEU A 9 -31.33 -26.61 -29.31
N ALA A 10 -32.39 -25.88 -28.94
CA ALA A 10 -32.27 -24.53 -28.39
C ALA A 10 -31.75 -24.50 -26.94
N GLY A 11 -31.99 -25.57 -26.16
CA GLY A 11 -31.51 -25.69 -24.78
C GLY A 11 -29.98 -25.87 -24.67
N ILE A 12 -29.36 -26.52 -25.65
CA ILE A 12 -27.92 -26.81 -25.63
C ILE A 12 -27.08 -25.55 -25.96
N LEU A 13 -27.65 -24.57 -26.67
CA LEU A 13 -26.99 -23.30 -26.98
C LEU A 13 -26.98 -22.30 -25.81
N LEU A 14 -27.81 -22.51 -24.78
CA LEU A 14 -27.85 -21.64 -23.58
C LEU A 14 -26.97 -22.14 -22.43
N CYS A 15 -26.38 -23.33 -22.55
CA CYS A 15 -25.27 -23.77 -21.71
C CYS A 15 -23.93 -23.20 -22.22
N GLY A 16 -23.93 -21.93 -22.62
CA GLY A 16 -22.70 -21.17 -22.80
C GLY A 16 -21.99 -21.12 -21.45
N CYS A 17 -20.75 -21.60 -21.42
CA CYS A 17 -19.93 -21.75 -20.23
C CYS A 17 -19.93 -20.49 -19.35
N ASN A 18 -20.79 -20.42 -18.34
CA ASN A 18 -20.45 -19.74 -17.10
C ASN A 18 -19.44 -20.65 -16.40
N GLN A 19 -18.22 -20.73 -16.94
CA GLN A 19 -17.06 -21.03 -16.11
C GLN A 19 -16.92 -19.83 -15.18
N GLN A 20 -17.71 -19.86 -14.11
CA GLN A 20 -17.43 -19.09 -12.93
C GLN A 20 -16.09 -19.65 -12.45
N LEU A 21 -15.00 -18.97 -12.83
CA LEU A 21 -13.66 -19.26 -12.34
C LEU A 21 -13.80 -19.43 -10.82
N PRO A 22 -13.45 -20.60 -10.25
CA PRO A 22 -13.90 -20.93 -8.89
C PRO A 22 -13.22 -20.12 -7.77
N TRP A 23 -12.49 -19.04 -8.09
CA TRP A 23 -11.56 -18.41 -7.17
C TRP A 23 -11.57 -16.91 -7.45
N THR A 24 -12.22 -16.14 -6.60
CA THR A 24 -11.91 -14.72 -6.46
C THR A 24 -10.47 -14.66 -5.96
N ASN A 25 -9.56 -14.07 -6.74
CA ASN A 25 -8.22 -13.72 -6.26
C ASN A 25 -8.38 -12.60 -5.22
N ASP A 26 -8.79 -12.95 -4.00
CA ASP A 26 -9.03 -11.97 -2.95
C ASP A 26 -7.69 -11.61 -2.30
N LEU A 27 -7.02 -10.63 -2.91
CA LEU A 27 -5.90 -9.93 -2.29
C LEU A 27 -6.42 -9.23 -1.03
N GLN A 28 -6.03 -9.74 0.14
CA GLN A 28 -6.32 -9.05 1.39
C GLN A 28 -5.30 -7.94 1.60
N VAL A 29 -5.76 -6.70 1.48
CA VAL A 29 -4.98 -5.51 1.85
C VAL A 29 -5.31 -5.18 3.30
N SER A 30 -4.33 -5.37 4.19
CA SER A 30 -4.42 -4.94 5.58
C SER A 30 -3.72 -3.59 5.74
N GLU A 31 -4.43 -2.61 6.30
CA GLU A 31 -3.84 -1.33 6.66
C GLU A 31 -3.41 -1.32 8.12
N LYS A 32 -2.22 -0.78 8.38
CA LYS A 32 -1.71 -0.54 9.72
C LYS A 32 -1.29 0.91 9.85
N VAL A 33 -1.81 1.56 10.88
CA VAL A 33 -1.46 2.95 11.23
C VAL A 33 -0.62 2.91 12.49
N ASN A 34 0.59 3.46 12.42
CA ASN A 34 1.45 3.66 13.59
C ASN A 34 1.57 5.16 13.83
N GLN A 35 1.46 5.61 15.07
CA GLN A 35 1.56 7.02 15.42
C GLN A 35 2.46 7.26 16.63
N VAL A 36 3.12 8.42 16.64
CA VAL A 36 3.90 8.91 17.78
C VAL A 36 3.70 10.41 17.93
N GLU A 37 3.60 10.89 19.17
CA GLU A 37 3.47 12.32 19.48
C GLU A 37 4.49 12.75 20.54
N PHE A 38 5.18 13.86 20.29
CA PHE A 38 6.23 14.37 21.16
C PHE A 38 6.34 15.90 21.11
N ASN A 39 6.92 16.48 22.16
CA ASN A 39 7.33 17.89 22.18
C ASN A 39 8.81 17.98 21.85
N LEU A 40 9.23 19.10 21.25
CA LEU A 40 10.62 19.29 20.86
C LEU A 40 11.39 19.91 22.04
N PHE A 41 12.02 19.05 22.84
CA PHE A 41 12.90 19.50 23.93
C PHE A 41 14.36 19.50 23.51
N GLU A 42 14.81 18.45 22.81
CA GLU A 42 16.19 18.31 22.30
C GLU A 42 16.16 17.86 20.83
N PRO A 43 16.49 18.76 19.87
CA PRO A 43 16.38 18.48 18.44
C PRO A 43 17.15 17.24 17.99
N GLU A 44 18.39 17.06 18.46
CA GLU A 44 19.23 15.92 18.06
C GLU A 44 18.70 14.58 18.59
N GLN A 45 18.19 14.56 19.81
CA GLN A 45 17.56 13.36 20.37
C GLN A 45 16.26 13.04 19.62
N ALA A 46 15.45 14.07 19.32
CA ALA A 46 14.23 13.91 18.56
C ALA A 46 14.49 13.36 17.14
N LYS A 47 15.53 13.83 16.45
CA LYS A 47 15.96 13.27 15.15
C LYS A 47 16.29 11.79 15.24
N ARG A 48 17.05 11.36 16.25
CA ARG A 48 17.41 9.95 16.44
C ARG A 48 16.18 9.08 16.68
N VAL A 49 15.32 9.47 17.63
CA VAL A 49 14.09 8.74 17.94
C VAL A 49 13.18 8.65 16.71
N LEU A 50 13.10 9.73 15.94
CA LEU A 50 12.34 9.75 14.70
C LEU A 50 12.93 8.82 13.63
N ALA A 51 14.25 8.87 13.44
CA ALA A 51 14.95 7.99 12.51
C ALA A 51 14.67 6.52 12.82
N ASP A 52 14.78 6.16 14.10
CA ASP A 52 14.52 4.80 14.58
C ASP A 52 13.05 4.42 14.40
N PHE A 53 12.11 5.32 14.71
CA PHE A 53 10.68 5.08 14.49
C PHE A 53 10.36 4.82 13.02
N LEU A 54 10.86 5.66 12.11
CA LEU A 54 10.63 5.51 10.67
C LEU A 54 11.26 4.21 10.14
N ARG A 55 12.52 3.92 10.49
CA ARG A 55 13.23 2.71 10.05
C ARG A 55 12.57 1.43 10.55
N ASN A 56 12.07 1.42 11.79
CA ASN A 56 11.47 0.24 12.39
C ASN A 56 10.04 -0.03 11.92
N LYS A 57 9.32 1.01 11.43
CA LYS A 57 7.91 0.89 11.05
C LYS A 57 7.68 0.86 9.55
N ILE A 58 8.66 1.25 8.73
CA ILE A 58 8.51 1.28 7.28
C ILE A 58 9.34 0.14 6.66
N ASN A 59 8.64 -0.79 6.01
CA ASN A 59 9.24 -1.67 5.03
C ASN A 59 9.14 -1.01 3.65
N LYS A 60 10.28 -0.68 3.02
CA LYS A 60 10.32 0.03 1.73
C LYS A 60 9.72 -0.76 0.56
N ASP A 61 9.61 -2.08 0.70
CA ASP A 61 9.01 -2.95 -0.32
C ASP A 61 7.47 -2.96 -0.28
N GLN A 62 6.89 -2.33 0.74
CA GLN A 62 5.45 -2.19 0.94
C GLN A 62 5.01 -0.75 0.70
N TYR A 63 3.71 -0.56 0.50
CA TYR A 63 3.18 0.80 0.48
C TYR A 63 3.31 1.43 1.86
N TYR A 64 3.76 2.68 1.85
CA TYR A 64 3.78 3.53 3.02
C TYR A 64 3.46 4.97 2.64
N ALA A 65 2.82 5.69 3.56
CA ALA A 65 2.65 7.13 3.53
C ALA A 65 2.89 7.66 4.95
N VAL A 66 3.64 8.76 5.05
CA VAL A 66 3.98 9.40 6.32
C VAL A 66 3.38 10.80 6.35
N THR A 67 2.72 11.13 7.44
CA THR A 67 2.23 12.48 7.71
C THR A 67 2.89 12.98 8.99
N VAL A 68 3.57 14.11 8.91
CA VAL A 68 4.20 14.81 10.02
C VAL A 68 3.43 16.10 10.27
N ASN A 69 2.64 16.13 11.34
CA ASN A 69 1.97 17.33 11.81
C ASN A 69 2.87 18.04 12.83
N TYR A 70 3.09 19.35 12.64
CA TYR A 70 4.03 20.12 13.46
C TYR A 70 3.46 21.47 13.92
N ALA A 71 3.87 21.92 15.10
CA ALA A 71 3.61 23.27 15.60
C ALA A 71 4.39 24.29 14.76
N ILE A 72 3.73 25.38 14.33
CA ILE A 72 4.32 26.35 13.39
C ILE A 72 5.62 26.99 13.90
N GLU A 73 5.75 27.11 15.23
CA GLU A 73 6.94 27.60 15.93
C GLU A 73 8.16 26.71 15.71
N GLN A 74 7.95 25.44 15.36
CA GLN A 74 8.97 24.43 15.11
C GLN A 74 9.27 24.23 13.62
N SER A 75 8.86 25.17 12.77
CA SER A 75 9.08 25.12 11.31
C SER A 75 10.54 24.96 10.90
N SER A 76 11.50 25.50 11.66
CA SER A 76 12.94 25.32 11.40
C SER A 76 13.38 23.86 11.53
N PHE A 77 12.81 23.11 12.48
CA PHE A 77 13.10 21.68 12.66
C PHE A 77 12.51 20.81 11.54
N VAL A 78 11.55 21.32 10.77
CA VAL A 78 10.95 20.58 9.65
C VAL A 78 11.96 20.36 8.54
N ASP A 79 12.88 21.29 8.30
CA ASP A 79 13.91 21.12 7.27
C ASP A 79 14.93 20.04 7.66
N ASP A 80 15.26 19.95 8.95
CA ASP A 80 16.07 18.85 9.50
C ASP A 80 15.36 17.49 9.30
N MET A 81 14.05 17.44 9.52
CA MET A 81 13.28 16.20 9.29
C MET A 81 13.19 15.84 7.80
N LYS A 82 13.05 16.82 6.89
CA LYS A 82 13.10 16.56 5.44
C LYS A 82 14.45 16.00 5.03
N GLN A 83 15.53 16.52 5.60
CA GLN A 83 16.87 15.99 5.35
C GLN A 83 17.01 14.57 5.89
N LEU A 84 16.55 14.34 7.13
CA LEU A 84 16.55 13.00 7.73
C LEU A 84 15.82 11.98 6.86
N VAL A 85 14.64 12.32 6.33
CA VAL A 85 13.84 11.49 5.42
C VAL A 85 14.66 11.07 4.19
N LYS A 86 15.42 11.99 3.60
CA LYS A 86 16.32 11.70 2.47
C LYS A 86 17.49 10.81 2.91
N ASP A 87 18.10 11.09 4.06
CA ASP A 87 19.27 10.37 4.56
C ASP A 87 18.95 8.90 4.89
N ILE A 88 17.73 8.62 5.38
CA ILE A 88 17.26 7.24 5.58
C ILE A 88 16.75 6.59 4.29
N GLY A 89 16.74 7.33 3.17
CA GLY A 89 16.36 6.87 1.84
C GLY A 89 14.86 6.58 1.69
N LEU A 90 14.00 7.37 2.33
CA LEU A 90 12.56 7.36 2.04
C LEU A 90 12.27 8.32 0.89
N ASP A 91 11.32 7.96 0.02
CA ASP A 91 10.81 8.85 -1.02
C ASP A 91 10.13 10.09 -0.39
N PRO A 92 10.66 11.32 -0.61
CA PRO A 92 10.07 12.55 -0.06
C PRO A 92 8.62 12.78 -0.50
N ARG A 93 8.22 12.24 -1.66
CA ARG A 93 6.84 12.37 -2.18
C ARG A 93 5.83 11.58 -1.35
N LYS A 94 6.30 10.63 -0.54
CA LYS A 94 5.48 9.81 0.38
C LYS A 94 5.45 10.38 1.80
N VAL A 95 6.04 11.56 2.03
CA VAL A 95 6.10 12.21 3.34
C VAL A 95 5.52 13.62 3.25
N ASN A 96 4.40 13.84 3.93
CA ASN A 96 3.72 15.13 3.99
C ASN A 96 4.02 15.84 5.31
N PHE A 97 4.30 17.13 5.24
CA PHE A 97 4.50 18.00 6.41
C PHE A 97 3.35 19.00 6.48
N LEU A 98 2.58 18.96 7.56
CA LEU A 98 1.38 19.77 7.75
C LEU A 98 1.48 20.52 9.08
N VAL A 99 0.96 21.75 9.14
CA VAL A 99 0.82 22.44 10.43
C VAL A 99 -0.23 21.70 11.25
N LYS A 100 0.04 21.50 12.54
CA LYS A 100 -0.86 20.76 13.44
C LYS A 100 -2.21 21.46 13.60
N ASP A 101 -3.25 20.66 13.83
CA ASP A 101 -4.58 21.18 14.16
C ASP A 101 -4.65 21.69 15.63
N GLU A 102 -5.74 22.38 15.96
CA GLU A 102 -5.98 22.89 17.32
C GLU A 102 -6.17 21.79 18.37
N GLN A 103 -6.46 20.55 17.95
CA GLN A 103 -6.69 19.42 18.86
C GLN A 103 -5.36 18.76 19.28
N GLN A 104 -4.31 18.88 18.47
CA GLN A 104 -3.00 18.34 18.75
C GLN A 104 -2.27 19.15 19.82
N LYS A 105 -2.21 18.56 21.02
CA LYS A 105 -1.55 19.17 22.19
C LYS A 105 -0.04 19.26 22.05
N LYS A 106 0.60 18.24 21.47
CA LYS A 106 2.06 18.15 21.36
C LYS A 106 2.61 18.89 20.15
N ASP A 107 3.90 19.20 20.16
CA ASP A 107 4.52 19.95 19.06
C ASP A 107 4.54 19.14 17.76
N PHE A 108 4.78 17.84 17.85
CA PHE A 108 4.85 16.94 16.70
C PHE A 108 3.92 15.73 16.88
N LYS A 109 3.26 15.35 15.78
CA LYS A 109 2.57 14.06 15.61
C LYS A 109 2.99 13.46 14.29
N ILE A 110 3.46 12.22 14.32
CA ILE A 110 3.94 11.51 13.14
C ILE A 110 3.10 10.26 12.99
N GLU A 111 2.43 10.17 11.85
CA GLU A 111 1.57 9.06 11.47
C GLU A 111 2.18 8.35 10.27
N ILE A 112 2.32 7.03 10.38
CA ILE A 112 2.80 6.16 9.32
C ILE A 112 1.67 5.21 8.98
N LYS A 113 1.12 5.34 7.77
CA LYS A 113 0.20 4.37 7.20
C LYS A 113 0.99 3.40 6.35
N THR A 114 0.89 2.12 6.65
CA THR A 114 1.48 1.03 5.86
C THR A 114 0.37 0.10 5.40
N GLN A 115 0.46 -0.38 4.16
CA GLN A 115 -0.45 -1.41 3.67
C GLN A 115 0.33 -2.69 3.39
N HIS A 116 -0.13 -3.78 4.00
CA HIS A 116 0.39 -5.11 3.82
C HIS A 116 -0.60 -5.93 3.00
N VAL A 117 -0.14 -6.38 1.84
CA VAL A 117 -0.89 -7.32 0.99
C VAL A 117 -0.56 -8.73 1.44
N SER A 118 -1.48 -9.37 2.15
CA SER A 118 -1.38 -10.80 2.47
C SER A 118 -2.13 -11.62 1.42
N HIS A 119 -1.55 -12.76 1.07
CA HIS A 119 -2.12 -13.66 0.09
C HIS A 119 -3.09 -14.61 0.78
N GLN A 120 -4.34 -14.64 0.34
CA GLN A 120 -5.09 -15.89 0.33
C GLN A 120 -4.82 -16.55 -1.02
N GLU A 121 -4.55 -17.85 -0.98
CA GLU A 121 -4.12 -18.75 -2.06
C GLU A 121 -4.40 -18.24 -3.50
N CYS A 122 -3.39 -17.73 -4.22
CA CYS A 122 -3.58 -17.55 -5.67
C CYS A 122 -3.55 -18.93 -6.34
N PRO A 123 -4.51 -19.24 -7.23
CA PRO A 123 -4.44 -20.43 -8.06
C PRO A 123 -3.18 -20.41 -8.93
N SER A 124 -2.45 -21.52 -8.95
CA SER A 124 -1.32 -21.70 -9.87
C SER A 124 -1.85 -21.98 -11.27
N TYR A 125 -1.64 -21.07 -12.21
CA TYR A 125 -1.73 -21.40 -13.63
C TYR A 125 -0.42 -22.05 -14.05
N ASN A 126 -0.37 -23.38 -14.06
CA ASN A 126 0.72 -24.13 -14.70
C ASN A 126 0.56 -24.00 -16.21
N ILE A 127 1.09 -22.93 -16.80
CA ILE A 127 1.18 -22.77 -18.26
C ILE A 127 2.40 -23.55 -18.80
N PHE A 128 3.38 -23.82 -17.95
CA PHE A 128 4.56 -24.63 -18.25
C PHE A 128 4.72 -25.68 -17.14
N ASN A 129 5.17 -26.89 -17.49
CA ASN A 129 5.34 -28.05 -16.60
C ASN A 129 6.39 -27.88 -15.48
N GLU A 130 6.70 -26.65 -15.09
CA GLU A 130 7.71 -26.29 -14.09
C GLU A 130 7.14 -25.30 -13.07
N GLY A 131 6.05 -25.66 -12.38
CA GLY A 131 5.69 -25.15 -11.05
C GLY A 131 5.65 -23.63 -10.79
N PHE A 132 5.67 -22.78 -11.81
CA PHE A 132 5.85 -21.34 -11.65
C PHE A 132 4.50 -20.65 -11.46
N ARG A 133 4.29 -20.04 -10.28
CA ARG A 133 3.05 -19.36 -9.90
C ARG A 133 2.94 -17.98 -10.56
N ALA A 134 2.76 -17.95 -11.89
CA ALA A 134 2.73 -16.70 -12.67
C ALA A 134 1.61 -15.73 -12.27
N GLY A 135 0.45 -16.24 -11.83
CA GLY A 135 -0.72 -15.40 -11.47
C GLY A 135 -0.45 -14.43 -10.31
N CYS A 136 0.20 -14.88 -9.24
CA CYS A 136 0.49 -14.00 -8.09
C CYS A 136 1.50 -12.90 -8.46
N VAL A 137 2.55 -13.22 -9.22
CA VAL A 137 3.59 -12.25 -9.57
C VAL A 137 3.00 -11.10 -10.39
N VAL A 138 2.10 -11.41 -11.32
CA VAL A 138 1.40 -10.40 -12.14
C VAL A 138 0.50 -9.52 -11.28
N GLU A 139 -0.27 -10.09 -10.34
CA GLU A 139 -1.15 -9.30 -9.48
C GLU A 139 -0.40 -8.46 -8.44
N ILE A 140 0.69 -8.98 -7.86
CA ILE A 140 1.58 -8.20 -7.00
C ILE A 140 2.17 -7.02 -7.78
N ASN A 141 2.66 -7.27 -9.01
CA ASN A 141 3.20 -6.21 -9.84
C ASN A 141 2.13 -5.20 -10.24
N ARG A 142 0.89 -5.64 -10.50
CA ARG A 142 -0.25 -4.77 -10.77
C ARG A 142 -0.55 -3.88 -9.56
N TRP A 143 -0.61 -4.43 -8.36
CA TRP A 143 -0.85 -3.65 -7.13
C TRP A 143 0.31 -2.67 -6.86
N LYS A 144 1.57 -3.14 -6.94
CA LYS A 144 2.75 -2.27 -6.81
C LYS A 144 2.73 -1.12 -7.82
N SER A 145 2.32 -1.38 -9.06
CA SER A 145 2.22 -0.37 -10.13
C SER A 145 1.07 0.62 -9.89
N MET A 146 -0.06 0.20 -9.31
CA MET A 146 -1.18 1.08 -8.98
C MET A 146 -0.90 1.96 -7.76
N VAL A 147 -0.08 1.48 -6.83
CA VAL A 147 0.19 2.12 -5.53
C VAL A 147 1.49 2.96 -5.55
N SER A 148 2.33 2.78 -6.55
CA SER A 148 3.44 3.69 -6.88
C SER A 148 3.53 3.81 -8.40
N PRO A 149 2.59 4.54 -9.05
CA PRO A 149 2.61 4.72 -10.48
C PRO A 149 3.95 5.35 -10.87
N VAL A 150 4.65 4.72 -11.82
CA VAL A 150 5.85 5.29 -12.41
C VAL A 150 5.43 6.60 -13.05
N SER A 151 5.79 7.73 -12.43
CA SER A 151 5.50 9.07 -12.93
C SER A 151 6.42 9.38 -14.11
N ASN A 152 6.29 8.64 -15.21
CA ASN A 152 6.94 8.92 -16.49
C ASN A 152 5.91 9.46 -17.48
N LEU A 153 5.12 10.44 -17.05
CA LEU A 153 4.39 11.33 -17.95
C LEU A 153 4.98 12.73 -17.77
N GLN A 154 6.14 12.92 -18.38
CA GLN A 154 6.62 14.21 -18.87
C GLN A 154 6.72 14.10 -20.38
#